data_AF-A0A1W9UFK5-F1
#
_entry.id   AF-A0A1W9UFK5-F1
#
_cell.length_a   1.000
_cell.length_b   1.000
_cell.length_c   1.000
_cell.angle_alpha   90.00
_cell.angle_beta   90.00
_cell.angle_gamma   90.00
#
_symmetry.space_group_name_H-M   'P 1'
#
loop_
_entity.id
_entity.type
_entity.pdbx_description
1 polymer ?
#
loop_
_entity_poly.entity_id
_entity_poly.type
_entity_poly.pdbx_seq_one_letter_code
_entity_poly.pdbx_strand_id
1 'polypeptide(L)'
;MARKPLDKLNGIDSRNAVWKVIRALRTEFTVTDVRVHTSLKPESVRDYMTGLTNAGYLKMVGKREAPGRPLTLYTLIKDVGIDAPRVRTDGTHVTQGQGNINLWRTMRILKAFTATELAIKASTEDCQIKENTAKKYCQALTKAKYLKMSGGKGGAAGAYRLMRHTGPKPPQIQRVQQIFDPNTNEVVWSAKGGTHE
;
A
#
# COMPACT_ATOMS: atom_id res chain seq x y z
N MET A 1 -16.33 10.66 6.70
CA MET A 1 -16.22 9.39 7.46
C MET A 1 -14.75 9.02 7.65
N ALA A 2 -14.34 8.66 8.88
CA ALA A 2 -12.96 8.21 9.14
C ALA A 2 -12.69 6.88 8.44
N ARG A 3 -11.56 6.79 7.72
CA ARG A 3 -11.16 5.57 7.00
C ARG A 3 -10.91 4.43 8.01
N LYS A 4 -11.54 3.27 7.79
CA LYS A 4 -11.37 2.09 8.66
C LYS A 4 -9.89 1.65 8.72
N PRO A 5 -9.42 1.16 9.89
CA PRO A 5 -8.12 0.52 10.04
C PRO A 5 -7.91 -0.62 9.03
N LEU A 6 -6.67 -0.85 8.58
CA LEU A 6 -6.37 -1.83 7.53
C LEU A 6 -6.58 -3.28 8.00
N ASP A 7 -6.39 -3.54 9.29
CA ASP A 7 -6.72 -4.79 10.00
C ASP A 7 -8.22 -5.12 10.01
N LYS A 8 -9.09 -4.14 9.72
CA LYS A 8 -10.55 -4.32 9.66
C LYS A 8 -11.10 -4.40 8.24
N LEU A 9 -10.23 -4.45 7.23
CA LEU A 9 -10.65 -4.65 5.83
C LEU A 9 -10.54 -6.13 5.48
N ASN A 10 -11.64 -6.74 5.00
CA ASN A 10 -11.58 -8.08 4.44
C ASN A 10 -10.83 -8.06 3.11
N GLY A 11 -10.14 -9.15 2.74
CA GLY A 11 -9.35 -9.24 1.49
C GLY A 11 -10.14 -8.93 0.21
N ILE A 12 -11.47 -9.08 0.26
CA ILE A 12 -12.44 -8.83 -0.82
C ILE A 12 -12.89 -7.35 -0.87
N ASP A 13 -12.74 -6.60 0.24
CA ASP A 13 -13.07 -5.17 0.38
C ASP A 13 -11.87 -4.26 0.05
N SER A 14 -11.08 -4.64 -0.95
CA SER A 14 -9.82 -3.97 -1.27
C SER A 14 -9.71 -3.64 -2.75
N ARG A 15 -8.97 -2.56 -3.06
CA ARG A 15 -8.60 -2.23 -4.45
C ARG A 15 -7.83 -3.37 -5.14
N ASN A 16 -7.12 -4.19 -4.35
CA ASN A 16 -6.46 -5.40 -4.84
C ASN A 16 -7.47 -6.45 -5.33
N ALA A 17 -8.63 -6.60 -4.69
CA ALA A 17 -9.67 -7.50 -5.16
C ALA A 17 -10.23 -7.04 -6.53
N VAL A 18 -10.56 -5.74 -6.65
CA VAL A 18 -11.01 -5.14 -7.91
C VAL A 18 -9.97 -5.35 -9.01
N TRP A 19 -8.70 -5.05 -8.72
CA TRP A 19 -7.61 -5.20 -9.68
C TRP A 19 -7.39 -6.65 -10.10
N LYS A 20 -7.47 -7.60 -9.18
CA LYS A 20 -7.40 -9.04 -9.49
C LYS A 20 -8.48 -9.46 -10.48
N VAL A 21 -9.72 -8.98 -10.28
CA VAL A 21 -10.85 -9.27 -11.19
C VAL A 21 -10.63 -8.61 -12.56
N ILE A 22 -10.23 -7.35 -12.60
CA ILE A 22 -9.90 -6.63 -13.85
C ILE A 22 -8.84 -7.39 -14.65
N ARG A 23 -7.78 -7.87 -13.99
CA ARG A 23 -6.71 -8.66 -14.62
C ARG A 23 -7.17 -10.03 -15.12
N ALA A 24 -8.17 -10.63 -14.48
CA ALA A 24 -8.77 -11.88 -14.93
C ALA A 24 -9.65 -11.67 -16.18
N LEU A 25 -10.47 -10.60 -16.18
CA LEU A 25 -11.38 -10.29 -17.29
C LEU A 25 -10.64 -9.78 -18.53
N ARG A 26 -9.60 -8.94 -18.35
CA ARG A 26 -8.75 -8.32 -19.37
C ARG A 26 -9.44 -7.44 -20.41
N THR A 27 -10.42 -7.95 -21.15
CA THR A 27 -11.03 -7.31 -22.33
C THR A 27 -12.55 -7.29 -22.21
N GLU A 28 -13.16 -6.21 -22.69
CA GLU A 28 -14.63 -6.08 -22.85
C GLU A 28 -15.45 -6.40 -21.60
N PHE A 29 -15.05 -5.85 -20.47
CA PHE A 29 -15.78 -5.99 -19.21
C PHE A 29 -16.41 -4.69 -18.76
N THR A 30 -17.45 -4.79 -17.96
CA THR A 30 -18.20 -3.66 -17.40
C THR A 30 -17.91 -3.49 -15.91
N VAL A 31 -18.33 -2.36 -15.34
CA VAL A 31 -18.32 -2.14 -13.87
C VAL A 31 -19.15 -3.21 -13.16
N THR A 32 -20.23 -3.68 -13.78
CA THR A 32 -21.11 -4.71 -13.23
C THR A 32 -20.39 -6.06 -13.13
N ASP A 33 -19.65 -6.45 -14.16
CA ASP A 33 -18.87 -7.70 -14.18
C ASP A 33 -17.84 -7.72 -13.04
N VAL A 34 -17.15 -6.59 -12.83
CA VAL A 34 -16.21 -6.45 -11.71
C VAL A 34 -16.92 -6.50 -10.35
N ARG A 35 -18.07 -5.86 -10.24
CA ARG A 35 -18.85 -5.80 -8.99
C ARG A 35 -19.29 -7.18 -8.52
N VAL A 36 -19.77 -8.05 -9.42
CA VAL A 36 -20.27 -9.38 -9.05
C VAL A 36 -19.21 -10.22 -8.33
N HIS A 37 -17.93 -9.94 -8.57
CA HIS A 37 -16.81 -10.63 -7.94
C HIS A 37 -16.17 -9.87 -6.76
N THR A 38 -16.78 -8.78 -6.29
CA THR A 38 -16.25 -7.98 -5.17
C THR A 38 -17.36 -7.56 -4.19
N SER A 39 -17.02 -7.37 -2.92
CA SER A 39 -17.96 -6.91 -1.88
C SER A 39 -18.00 -5.38 -1.72
N LEU A 40 -17.29 -4.64 -2.58
CA LEU A 40 -17.26 -3.18 -2.55
C LEU A 40 -18.58 -2.57 -3.03
N LYS A 41 -18.89 -1.40 -2.47
CA LYS A 41 -20.03 -0.59 -2.92
C LYS A 41 -19.89 -0.24 -4.42
N PRO A 42 -20.99 -0.19 -5.19
CA PRO A 42 -20.96 0.11 -6.63
C PRO A 42 -20.21 1.42 -6.95
N GLU A 43 -20.42 2.45 -6.13
CA GLU A 43 -19.76 3.75 -6.24
C GLU A 43 -18.23 3.62 -6.07
N SER A 44 -17.76 2.83 -5.12
CA SER A 44 -16.33 2.65 -4.87
C SER A 44 -15.63 1.91 -6.02
N VAL A 45 -16.30 0.93 -6.62
CA VAL A 45 -15.77 0.24 -7.82
C VAL A 45 -15.73 1.21 -9.00
N ARG A 46 -16.80 1.98 -9.20
CA ARG A 46 -16.88 2.99 -10.27
C ARG A 46 -15.80 4.05 -10.14
N ASP A 47 -15.66 4.67 -8.97
CA ASP A 47 -14.65 5.71 -8.71
C ASP A 47 -13.24 5.19 -8.98
N TYR A 48 -12.97 3.94 -8.58
CA TYR A 48 -11.68 3.33 -8.81
C TYR A 48 -11.43 3.02 -10.29
N MET A 49 -12.42 2.48 -11.01
CA MET A 49 -12.32 2.27 -12.46
C MET A 49 -12.18 3.57 -13.25
N THR A 50 -12.85 4.64 -12.82
CA THR A 50 -12.66 6.00 -13.37
C THR A 50 -11.23 6.47 -13.17
N GLY A 51 -10.70 6.34 -11.95
CA GLY A 51 -9.30 6.68 -11.65
C GLY A 51 -8.30 5.87 -12.48
N LEU A 52 -8.54 4.57 -12.66
CA LEU A 52 -7.71 3.71 -13.50
C LEU A 52 -7.77 4.10 -14.98
N THR A 53 -8.93 4.52 -15.47
CA THR A 53 -9.09 5.01 -16.85
C THR A 53 -8.33 6.31 -17.04
N ASN A 54 -8.49 7.27 -16.13
CA ASN A 54 -7.82 8.57 -16.18
C ASN A 54 -6.29 8.46 -16.02
N ALA A 55 -5.82 7.46 -15.28
CA ALA A 55 -4.40 7.17 -15.13
C ALA A 55 -3.81 6.31 -16.27
N GLY A 56 -4.61 5.97 -17.29
CA GLY A 56 -4.14 5.21 -18.46
C GLY A 56 -3.93 3.72 -18.23
N TYR A 57 -4.59 3.12 -17.24
CA TYR A 57 -4.60 1.66 -17.02
C TYR A 57 -5.71 0.96 -17.79
N LEU A 58 -6.86 1.62 -17.94
CA LEU A 58 -8.03 1.11 -18.64
C LEU A 58 -8.36 2.02 -19.83
N LYS A 59 -8.98 1.46 -20.85
CA LYS A 59 -9.57 2.19 -21.97
C LYS A 59 -11.04 1.83 -22.13
N MET A 60 -11.89 2.83 -22.34
CA MET A 60 -13.28 2.62 -22.74
C MET A 60 -13.31 2.22 -24.22
N VAL A 61 -13.85 1.04 -24.52
CA VAL A 61 -13.84 0.45 -25.89
C VAL A 61 -15.22 0.42 -26.54
N GLY A 62 -16.29 0.71 -25.78
CA GLY A 62 -17.63 0.76 -26.33
C GLY A 62 -18.71 0.75 -25.25
N LYS A 63 -19.93 0.39 -25.66
CA LYS A 63 -21.07 0.18 -24.77
C LYS A 63 -21.74 -1.15 -25.12
N ARG A 64 -22.22 -1.86 -24.11
CA ARG A 64 -23.06 -3.06 -24.24
C ARG A 64 -24.50 -2.67 -23.93
N GLU A 65 -25.42 -3.04 -24.81
CA GLU A 65 -26.84 -2.84 -24.58
C GLU A 65 -27.31 -3.63 -23.35
N ALA A 66 -28.13 -2.98 -22.53
CA ALA A 66 -28.68 -3.56 -21.30
C ALA A 66 -30.02 -2.88 -20.97
N PRO A 67 -30.95 -3.58 -20.29
CA PRO A 67 -32.20 -2.97 -19.85
C PRO A 67 -31.95 -1.70 -19.02
N GLY A 68 -32.54 -0.59 -19.46
CA GLY A 68 -32.35 0.73 -18.84
C GLY A 68 -31.24 1.54 -19.49
N ARG A 69 -29.99 1.40 -19.01
CA ARG A 69 -28.85 2.20 -19.50
C ARG A 69 -27.76 1.32 -20.10
N PRO A 70 -27.21 1.67 -21.28
CA PRO A 70 -26.07 0.97 -21.84
C PRO A 70 -24.88 0.95 -20.88
N LEU A 71 -24.23 -0.21 -20.77
CA LEU A 71 -23.09 -0.43 -19.88
C LEU A 71 -21.78 -0.12 -20.63
N THR A 72 -20.95 0.75 -20.06
CA THR A 72 -19.62 1.05 -20.64
C THR A 72 -18.71 -0.18 -20.58
N LEU A 73 -18.10 -0.52 -21.71
CA LEU A 73 -17.10 -1.59 -21.83
C LEU A 73 -15.69 -1.02 -21.67
N TYR A 74 -14.90 -1.71 -20.88
CA TYR A 74 -13.51 -1.38 -20.56
C TYR A 74 -12.59 -2.52 -21.00
N THR A 75 -11.38 -2.15 -21.40
CA THR A 75 -10.26 -3.07 -21.63
C THR A 75 -9.06 -2.62 -20.82
N LEU A 76 -8.37 -3.57 -20.22
CA LEU A 76 -7.09 -3.38 -19.53
C LEU A 76 -5.99 -3.15 -20.57
N ILE A 77 -5.40 -1.95 -20.57
CA ILE A 77 -4.34 -1.57 -21.51
C ILE A 77 -2.95 -1.65 -20.89
N LYS A 78 -2.84 -1.52 -19.57
CA LYS A 78 -1.56 -1.56 -18.84
C LYS A 78 -1.69 -2.42 -17.60
N ASP A 79 -1.10 -3.62 -17.62
CA ASP A 79 -0.98 -4.48 -16.45
C ASP A 79 0.34 -4.17 -15.70
N VAL A 80 0.25 -3.80 -14.43
CA VAL A 80 1.41 -3.56 -13.53
C VAL A 80 1.64 -4.68 -12.52
N GLY A 81 1.03 -5.85 -12.74
CA GLY A 81 1.22 -7.03 -11.92
C GLY A 81 0.18 -7.17 -10.82
N ILE A 82 0.55 -7.82 -9.72
CA ILE A 82 -0.41 -8.25 -8.69
C ILE A 82 -0.91 -7.10 -7.81
N ASP A 83 -0.07 -6.10 -7.58
CA ASP A 83 -0.40 -4.97 -6.71
C ASP A 83 -1.21 -3.92 -7.46
N ALA A 84 -2.38 -3.56 -6.91
CA ALA A 84 -3.29 -2.65 -7.56
C ALA A 84 -2.73 -1.22 -7.63
N PRO A 85 -2.82 -0.55 -8.80
CA PRO A 85 -2.45 0.85 -8.92
C PRO A 85 -3.16 1.72 -7.90
N ARG A 86 -2.39 2.49 -7.13
CA ARG A 86 -2.94 3.43 -6.15
C ARG A 86 -3.22 4.77 -6.82
N VAL A 87 -4.39 4.90 -7.41
CA VAL A 87 -4.84 6.13 -8.09
C VAL A 87 -6.02 6.77 -7.38
N ARG A 88 -6.16 8.09 -7.54
CA ARG A 88 -7.37 8.86 -7.22
C ARG A 88 -8.30 8.86 -8.44
N THR A 89 -9.53 9.30 -8.24
CA THR A 89 -10.55 9.38 -9.30
C THR A 89 -10.12 10.30 -10.44
N ASP A 90 -9.33 11.33 -10.17
CA ASP A 90 -8.75 12.25 -11.17
C ASP A 90 -7.59 11.64 -11.99
N GLY A 91 -7.19 10.40 -11.71
CA GLY A 91 -6.06 9.73 -12.36
C GLY A 91 -4.69 10.01 -11.72
N THR A 92 -4.61 10.88 -10.72
CA THR A 92 -3.35 11.15 -10.02
C THR A 92 -2.93 9.97 -9.14
N HIS A 93 -1.64 9.70 -9.09
CA HIS A 93 -1.09 8.65 -8.22
C HIS A 93 -1.10 9.08 -6.75
N VAL A 94 -1.48 8.15 -5.88
CA VAL A 94 -1.44 8.32 -4.43
C VAL A 94 -0.03 7.99 -3.94
N THR A 95 0.79 9.02 -3.79
CA THR A 95 2.16 8.93 -3.26
C THR A 95 2.21 8.73 -1.73
N GLN A 96 1.08 8.92 -1.04
CA GLN A 96 1.03 8.74 0.41
C GLN A 96 1.40 7.32 0.82
N GLY A 97 2.46 7.16 1.60
CA GLY A 97 2.99 5.87 2.04
C GLY A 97 4.07 5.30 1.11
N GLN A 98 4.33 5.91 -0.06
CA GLN A 98 5.43 5.51 -0.94
C GLN A 98 6.78 5.63 -0.24
N GLY A 99 6.97 6.71 0.55
CA GLY A 99 8.18 6.86 1.37
C GLY A 99 8.41 5.68 2.31
N ASN A 100 7.37 5.15 2.97
CA ASN A 100 7.51 3.99 3.86
C ASN A 100 7.83 2.70 3.08
N ILE A 101 7.27 2.53 1.88
CA ILE A 101 7.60 1.40 1.00
C ILE A 101 9.08 1.47 0.61
N ASN A 102 9.55 2.64 0.17
CA ASN A 102 10.94 2.85 -0.20
C ASN A 102 11.87 2.60 0.99
N LEU A 103 11.57 3.17 2.16
CA LEU A 103 12.34 2.95 3.40
C LEU A 103 12.42 1.45 3.72
N TRP A 104 11.30 0.74 3.70
CA TRP A 104 11.25 -0.70 3.98
C TRP A 104 12.05 -1.53 2.98
N ARG A 105 11.91 -1.23 1.68
CA ARG A 105 12.70 -1.89 0.63
C ARG A 105 14.20 -1.65 0.84
N THR A 106 14.59 -0.41 1.07
CA THR A 106 16.00 -0.05 1.24
C THR A 106 16.61 -0.67 2.50
N MET A 107 15.91 -0.65 3.65
CA MET A 107 16.42 -1.28 4.88
C MET A 107 16.59 -2.79 4.75
N ARG A 108 15.76 -3.46 3.94
CA ARG A 108 15.89 -4.89 3.65
C ARG A 108 17.15 -5.22 2.84
N ILE A 109 17.60 -4.28 2.00
CA ILE A 109 18.82 -4.40 1.21
C ILE A 109 20.03 -4.09 2.09
N LEU A 110 20.02 -2.95 2.80
CA LEU A 110 21.16 -2.48 3.59
C LEU A 110 21.44 -3.33 4.83
N LYS A 111 20.40 -3.87 5.47
CA LYS A 111 20.44 -4.64 6.74
C LYS A 111 20.94 -3.86 7.96
N ALA A 112 21.95 -3.02 7.82
CA ALA A 112 22.45 -2.08 8.82
C ALA A 112 22.64 -0.70 8.18
N PHE A 113 22.22 0.36 8.87
CA PHE A 113 22.19 1.72 8.32
C PHE A 113 21.97 2.76 9.42
N THR A 114 22.31 4.02 9.14
CA THR A 114 21.85 5.17 9.93
C THR A 114 20.53 5.72 9.36
N ALA A 115 19.79 6.52 10.14
CA ALA A 115 18.56 7.13 9.65
C ALA A 115 18.82 8.08 8.45
N THR A 116 19.94 8.80 8.46
CA THR A 116 20.39 9.68 7.38
C THR A 116 20.70 8.89 6.12
N GLU A 117 21.50 7.83 6.23
CA GLU A 117 21.84 6.96 5.09
C GLU A 117 20.58 6.34 4.48
N LEU A 118 19.68 5.86 5.32
CA LEU A 118 18.43 5.27 4.87
C LEU A 118 17.57 6.29 4.10
N ALA A 119 17.45 7.52 4.60
CA ALA A 119 16.69 8.58 3.94
C ALA A 119 17.25 8.91 2.55
N ILE A 120 18.57 9.02 2.43
CA ILE A 120 19.25 9.30 1.15
C ILE A 120 19.02 8.14 0.17
N LYS A 121 19.33 6.91 0.58
CA LYS A 121 19.24 5.72 -0.29
C LYS A 121 17.81 5.29 -0.63
N ALA A 122 16.82 5.71 0.16
CA ALA A 122 15.40 5.42 -0.10
C ALA A 122 14.70 6.53 -0.91
N SER A 123 15.34 7.69 -1.07
CA SER A 123 14.77 8.77 -1.86
C SER A 123 14.87 8.46 -3.36
N THR A 124 13.83 8.83 -4.10
CA THR A 124 13.77 8.74 -5.57
C THR A 124 13.35 10.10 -6.13
N GLU A 125 13.52 10.33 -7.43
CA GLU A 125 13.10 11.58 -8.09
C GLU A 125 11.64 11.95 -7.74
N ASP A 126 10.74 10.96 -7.79
CA ASP A 126 9.32 11.14 -7.45
C ASP A 126 9.00 11.17 -5.94
N CYS A 127 9.94 10.79 -5.08
CA CYS A 127 9.69 10.61 -3.64
C CYS A 127 10.93 10.92 -2.80
N GLN A 128 11.07 12.20 -2.45
CA GLN A 128 12.12 12.68 -1.54
C GLN A 128 11.73 12.43 -0.08
N ILE A 129 12.64 11.81 0.69
CA ILE A 129 12.40 11.42 2.07
C ILE A 129 13.29 12.24 3.01
N LYS A 130 12.67 13.02 3.89
CA LYS A 130 13.39 13.76 4.93
C LYS A 130 13.96 12.81 5.98
N GLU A 131 15.14 13.12 6.52
CA GLU A 131 15.77 12.33 7.59
C GLU A 131 14.84 12.14 8.79
N ASN A 132 14.15 13.19 9.23
CA ASN A 132 13.23 13.10 10.38
C ASN A 132 12.09 12.10 10.13
N THR A 133 11.63 11.96 8.87
CA THR A 133 10.63 10.95 8.50
C THR A 133 11.19 9.54 8.62
N ALA A 134 12.41 9.31 8.11
CA ALA A 134 13.10 8.04 8.25
C ALA A 134 13.34 7.69 9.73
N LYS A 135 13.80 8.66 10.53
CA LYS A 135 14.04 8.51 11.97
C LYS A 135 12.76 8.11 12.73
N LYS A 136 11.64 8.80 12.49
CA LYS A 136 10.34 8.46 13.10
C LYS A 136 9.89 7.04 12.70
N TYR A 137 10.09 6.66 11.45
CA TYR A 137 9.77 5.31 10.98
C TYR A 137 10.64 4.25 11.66
N CYS A 138 11.96 4.47 11.75
CA CYS A 138 12.88 3.58 12.44
C CYS A 138 12.55 3.44 13.93
N GLN A 139 12.19 4.53 14.61
CA GLN A 139 11.75 4.50 16.01
C GLN A 139 10.48 3.66 16.19
N ALA A 140 9.49 3.82 15.32
CA ALA A 140 8.27 3.02 15.35
C ALA A 140 8.57 1.53 15.14
N LEU A 141 9.40 1.19 14.15
CA LEU A 141 9.80 -0.20 13.88
C LEU A 141 10.67 -0.80 14.99
N THR A 142 11.44 0.02 15.71
CA THR A 142 12.18 -0.42 16.89
C THR A 142 11.23 -0.81 18.02
N LYS A 143 10.17 -0.03 18.26
CA LYS A 143 9.11 -0.38 19.23
C LYS A 143 8.39 -1.68 18.88
N ALA A 144 8.17 -1.93 17.60
CA ALA A 144 7.60 -3.18 17.08
C ALA A 144 8.62 -4.32 16.92
N LYS A 145 9.86 -4.16 17.41
CA LYS A 145 10.94 -5.17 17.36
C LYS A 145 11.38 -5.61 15.95
N TYR A 146 11.08 -4.82 14.92
CA TYR A 146 11.59 -5.03 13.55
C TYR A 146 13.04 -4.58 13.41
N LEU A 147 13.39 -3.50 14.12
CA LEU A 147 14.74 -2.95 14.15
C LEU A 147 15.32 -3.05 15.55
N LYS A 148 16.65 -3.18 15.62
CA LYS A 148 17.43 -3.00 16.84
C LYS A 148 18.39 -1.85 16.62
N MET A 149 18.40 -0.89 17.54
CA MET A 149 19.39 0.18 17.54
C MET A 149 20.68 -0.36 18.18
N SER A 150 21.82 -0.23 17.51
CA SER A 150 23.12 -0.54 18.11
C SER A 150 23.61 0.66 18.92
N GLY A 151 23.78 0.46 20.23
CA GLY A 151 24.49 1.40 21.10
C GLY A 151 25.99 1.33 20.81
N GLY A 152 26.62 2.49 20.62
CA GLY A 152 28.02 2.57 20.20
C GLY A 152 28.99 1.98 21.23
N LYS A 153 29.68 0.91 20.84
CA LYS A 153 31.15 0.75 20.93
C LYS A 153 31.58 -0.04 19.69
N GLY A 154 32.27 0.62 18.76
CA GLY A 154 32.78 0.03 17.51
C GLY A 154 31.87 0.16 16.27
N GLY A 155 30.70 0.79 16.36
CA GLY A 155 29.82 1.09 15.22
C GLY A 155 29.33 2.54 15.23
N ALA A 156 28.89 3.06 14.08
CA ALA A 156 28.33 4.41 13.97
C ALA A 156 27.20 4.59 14.99
N ALA A 157 27.34 5.58 15.88
CA ALA A 157 26.34 5.88 16.89
C ALA A 157 24.97 6.09 16.23
N GLY A 158 23.93 5.42 16.75
CA GLY A 158 22.57 5.53 16.19
C GLY A 158 22.31 4.70 14.93
N ALA A 159 23.16 3.72 14.62
CA ALA A 159 22.86 2.73 13.59
C ALA A 159 21.72 1.79 14.01
N TYR A 160 20.91 1.39 13.02
CA TYR A 160 19.84 0.41 13.14
C TYR A 160 20.23 -0.86 12.39
N ARG A 161 19.79 -2.01 12.91
CA ARG A 161 19.88 -3.31 12.24
C ARG A 161 18.50 -3.91 12.07
N LEU A 162 18.20 -4.43 10.89
CA LEU A 162 16.96 -5.17 10.61
C LEU A 162 17.01 -6.54 11.28
N MET A 163 16.06 -6.80 12.18
CA MET A 163 15.96 -8.04 12.95
C MET A 163 14.88 -8.97 12.42
N ARG A 164 13.75 -8.40 11.97
CA ARG A 164 12.61 -9.17 11.47
C ARG A 164 12.29 -8.76 10.04
N HIS A 165 12.32 -9.73 9.12
CA HIS A 165 11.90 -9.53 7.73
C HIS A 165 10.69 -10.44 7.45
N THR A 166 9.50 -9.85 7.44
CA THR A 166 8.23 -10.58 7.31
C THR A 166 7.69 -10.62 5.88
N GLY A 167 8.29 -9.86 4.96
CA GLY A 167 7.86 -9.86 3.56
C GLY A 167 8.08 -8.53 2.84
N PRO A 168 7.50 -8.38 1.63
CA PRO A 168 7.67 -7.19 0.80
C PRO A 168 6.87 -5.98 1.26
N LYS A 169 5.76 -6.17 1.99
CA LYS A 169 4.91 -5.05 2.42
C LYS A 169 5.49 -4.41 3.69
N PRO A 170 5.61 -3.07 3.77
CA PRO A 170 6.10 -2.42 4.98
C PRO A 170 5.10 -2.59 6.13
N PRO A 171 5.56 -2.75 7.39
CA PRO A 171 4.70 -2.55 8.54
C PRO A 171 4.12 -1.13 8.55
N GLN A 172 2.82 -1.03 8.79
CA GLN A 172 2.02 0.17 8.60
C GLN A 172 1.69 0.82 9.94
N ILE A 173 2.19 2.04 10.13
CA ILE A 173 1.83 2.88 11.27
C ILE A 173 0.43 3.46 11.01
N GLN A 174 -0.55 3.05 11.80
CA GLN A 174 -1.93 3.50 11.67
C GLN A 174 -2.23 4.70 12.57
N ARG A 175 -3.29 5.44 12.23
CA ARG A 175 -3.72 6.63 12.98
C ARG A 175 -4.13 6.34 14.42
N VAL A 176 -4.61 5.13 14.70
CA VAL A 176 -4.97 4.68 16.05
C VAL A 176 -3.74 4.31 16.91
N GLN A 177 -2.54 4.73 16.49
CA GLN A 177 -1.26 4.46 17.17
C GLN A 177 -0.96 2.97 17.34
N GLN A 178 -1.21 2.19 16.28
CA GLN A 178 -0.81 0.80 16.19
C GLN A 178 0.05 0.57 14.95
N ILE A 179 0.87 -0.47 14.99
CA ILE A 179 1.68 -0.93 13.86
C ILE A 179 1.10 -2.29 13.45
N PHE A 180 0.63 -2.36 12.22
CA PHE A 180 0.09 -3.57 11.61
C PHE A 180 1.06 -4.08 10.55
N ASP A 181 1.35 -5.38 10.54
CA ASP A 181 2.14 -6.02 9.50
C ASP A 181 1.23 -6.69 8.46
N PRO A 182 1.16 -6.16 7.23
CA PRO A 182 0.32 -6.76 6.18
C PRO A 182 0.80 -8.11 5.64
N ASN A 183 2.02 -8.53 5.97
CA ASN A 183 2.53 -9.83 5.55
C ASN A 183 2.13 -10.95 6.52
N THR A 184 2.16 -10.68 7.83
CA THR A 184 1.69 -11.65 8.86
C THR A 184 0.22 -11.47 9.22
N ASN A 185 -0.40 -10.36 8.78
CA ASN A 185 -1.78 -10.00 9.11
C ASN A 185 -2.01 -9.77 10.61
N GLU A 186 -1.01 -9.23 11.31
CA GLU A 186 -1.03 -9.04 12.77
C GLU A 186 -0.79 -7.59 13.17
N VAL A 187 -1.40 -7.18 14.29
CA VAL A 187 -1.00 -5.96 15.00
C VAL A 187 0.21 -6.28 15.86
N VAL A 188 1.37 -5.80 15.45
CA VAL A 188 2.67 -6.10 16.06
C VAL A 188 3.06 -5.13 17.18
N TRP A 189 2.35 -4.00 17.28
CA TRP A 189 2.49 -3.05 18.38
C TRP A 189 1.25 -2.15 18.48
N SER A 190 0.85 -1.78 19.70
CA SER A 190 -0.23 -0.82 19.95
C SER A 190 0.12 0.07 21.15
N ALA A 191 -0.21 1.36 21.07
CA ALA A 191 -0.03 2.29 22.19
C ALA A 191 -1.06 2.08 23.32
N LYS A 192 -2.18 1.41 23.06
CA LYS A 192 -3.32 1.28 23.99
C LYS A 192 -3.31 0.03 24.89
N GLY A 193 -2.26 -0.78 24.88
CA GLY A 193 -2.06 -1.96 25.74
C GLY A 193 -0.99 -2.87 25.11
N GLY A 194 0.05 -3.35 25.80
CA GLY A 194 0.01 -3.87 27.17
C GLY A 194 -0.81 -5.17 27.17
N THR A 195 -0.12 -6.31 27.08
CA THR A 195 -0.62 -7.69 27.28
C THR A 195 -1.78 -8.20 26.42
N HIS A 196 -1.44 -9.03 25.44
CA HIS A 196 -2.04 -10.33 25.13
C HIS A 196 -0.87 -11.11 24.50
N GLU A 197 -0.29 -12.18 25.02
CA GLU A 197 -0.49 -13.07 26.17
C GLU A 197 0.84 -13.18 26.96
#